data_AF-A0A2M8RA01-F1
#
_entry.id   AF-A0A2M8RA01-F1
#
_cell.length_a   1.000
_cell.length_b   1.000
_cell.length_c   1.000
_cell.angle_alpha   90.00
_cell.angle_beta   90.00
_cell.angle_gamma   90.00
#
_symmetry.space_group_name_H-M   'P 1'
#
loop_
_entity.id
_entity.type
_entity.pdbx_description
1 polymer ?
#
loop_
_entity_poly.entity_id
_entity_poly.type
_entity_poly.pdbx_seq_one_letter_code
_entity_poly.pdbx_strand_id
1 'polypeptide(L)'
;MLLNNGCAIYEMETTNRGGYIDYVLDKHWLKADSKSMRALRAFAMQVSLARLASVSAKNESDRQLLAIRIGALTKRFMPIYLCAFNENPLAVEGAEHDPCFYYDSAMVDYSTGLFDLAMIALPIEDAKRLVTVATGSAVNPINLIDLLDALLQIGKDAIKYGRVVGALYRDTVELEVQVWLTTPAIDNRDLSYRVTVTDVQSLYDVYARGNDNMPAWIAEMAALRARGLEPIPQRKFFFQLAGLMNYICDLITVDPRANNSDTCKANLPKTAIAPVAALGSAGSLRIGDVIRANTLVRSADAADKGKGGRSVGEALKDADKMFADYSVKEYPISVVRQLQNALCVPTSEVGKVGETTKAHILIFESTNMVQASDNNLVRKDGLLDVNERDVLRKSAECPRTKALNFYERGRFGDGNDAATRKTLDETIIPRLNSIAITGLEDLPAGATLPLVRTRIKLVRGAMLQDTTLAKDMIQLPASMSDQWTPDLAQLLKRK
;
A
#
# COMPACT_ATOMS: atom_id res chain seq x y z
N MET A 1 -20.56 15.55 -9.14
CA MET A 1 -20.03 15.23 -10.49
C MET A 1 -20.28 13.74 -10.83
N LEU A 2 -21.47 13.21 -10.54
CA LEU A 2 -21.85 11.80 -10.75
C LEU A 2 -23.30 11.74 -11.24
N LEU A 3 -23.53 12.18 -12.48
CA LEU A 3 -24.80 11.97 -13.19
C LEU A 3 -24.48 11.83 -14.68
N ASN A 4 -23.77 10.77 -15.06
CA ASN A 4 -23.74 10.32 -16.46
C ASN A 4 -24.63 9.08 -16.56
N ASN A 5 -25.64 9.15 -17.44
CA ASN A 5 -26.60 8.08 -17.69
C ASN A 5 -25.89 6.80 -18.19
N GLY A 6 -26.41 5.62 -17.81
CA GLY A 6 -25.79 4.32 -18.08
C GLY A 6 -25.45 4.03 -19.55
N CYS A 7 -26.15 4.65 -20.51
CA CYS A 7 -25.82 4.53 -21.93
C CYS A 7 -24.44 5.11 -22.29
N ALA A 8 -24.03 6.22 -21.65
CA ALA A 8 -22.74 6.84 -21.89
C ALA A 8 -21.58 6.01 -21.30
N ILE A 9 -21.85 5.17 -20.30
CA ILE A 9 -20.86 4.24 -19.74
C ILE A 9 -20.67 3.07 -20.70
N TYR A 10 -21.77 2.41 -21.11
CA TYR A 10 -21.73 1.26 -22.01
C TYR A 10 -21.12 1.59 -23.38
N GLU A 11 -21.47 2.74 -23.93
CA GLU A 11 -20.90 3.22 -25.20
C GLU A 11 -19.39 3.39 -25.09
N MET A 12 -18.88 4.00 -24.02
CA MET A 12 -17.43 4.18 -23.87
C MET A 12 -16.72 2.88 -23.48
N GLU A 13 -17.39 1.96 -22.78
CA GLU A 13 -16.85 0.63 -22.47
C GLU A 13 -16.60 -0.20 -23.75
N THR A 14 -17.40 0.04 -24.79
CA THR A 14 -17.35 -0.69 -26.06
C THR A 14 -16.57 0.04 -27.15
N THR A 15 -16.50 1.38 -27.11
CA THR A 15 -15.89 2.20 -28.17
C THR A 15 -14.54 2.81 -27.79
N ASN A 16 -14.24 3.02 -26.51
CA ASN A 16 -12.95 3.56 -26.10
C ASN A 16 -11.95 2.46 -25.76
N ARG A 17 -10.69 2.62 -26.20
CA ARG A 17 -9.64 1.62 -26.00
C ARG A 17 -9.27 1.58 -24.51
N GLY A 18 -9.77 0.58 -23.79
CA GLY A 18 -9.61 0.44 -22.34
C GLY A 18 -10.83 0.80 -21.48
N GLY A 19 -11.95 1.18 -22.12
CA GLY A 19 -13.26 1.32 -21.47
C GLY A 19 -13.61 2.72 -20.95
N TYR A 20 -14.70 2.84 -20.18
CA TYR A 20 -15.25 4.10 -19.67
C TYR A 20 -14.35 4.75 -18.62
N ILE A 21 -13.68 3.95 -17.78
CA ILE A 21 -12.71 4.48 -16.82
C ILE A 21 -11.55 5.11 -17.57
N ASP A 22 -10.99 4.43 -18.57
CA ASP A 22 -9.95 5.00 -19.43
C ASP A 22 -10.48 6.20 -20.21
N TYR A 23 -11.75 6.23 -20.63
CA TYR A 23 -12.36 7.42 -21.26
C TYR A 23 -12.42 8.63 -20.31
N VAL A 24 -12.85 8.44 -19.06
CA VAL A 24 -12.93 9.52 -18.07
C VAL A 24 -11.53 9.98 -17.69
N LEU A 25 -10.61 9.03 -17.51
CA LEU A 25 -9.20 9.31 -17.30
C LEU A 25 -8.65 10.08 -18.49
N ASP A 26 -8.81 9.65 -19.72
CA ASP A 26 -8.38 10.35 -20.93
C ASP A 26 -9.00 11.74 -21.02
N LYS A 27 -10.33 11.87 -20.89
CA LYS A 27 -11.04 13.14 -21.04
C LYS A 27 -10.64 14.20 -20.01
N HIS A 28 -10.32 13.80 -18.78
CA HIS A 28 -10.15 14.73 -17.67
C HIS A 28 -8.75 14.74 -17.05
N TRP A 29 -7.99 13.66 -17.17
CA TRP A 29 -6.70 13.47 -16.50
C TRP A 29 -5.54 13.01 -17.42
N LEU A 30 -5.79 12.31 -18.54
CA LEU A 30 -4.79 11.53 -19.29
C LEU A 30 -4.84 11.72 -20.83
N LYS A 31 -5.58 12.70 -21.40
CA LYS A 31 -5.47 13.06 -22.84
C LYS A 31 -4.04 13.48 -23.18
N ALA A 32 -3.24 12.50 -23.54
CA ALA A 32 -1.83 12.56 -23.79
C ALA A 32 -1.59 11.52 -24.87
N ASP A 33 -1.59 11.94 -26.13
CA ASP A 33 -1.44 11.02 -27.24
C ASP A 33 0.02 10.52 -27.33
N SER A 34 0.98 11.27 -26.75
CA SER A 34 2.37 10.84 -26.54
C SER A 34 2.62 10.03 -25.26
N LYS A 35 3.50 9.01 -25.38
CA LYS A 35 4.00 8.18 -24.26
C LYS A 35 4.62 9.01 -23.14
N SER A 36 5.37 10.06 -23.48
CA SER A 36 6.06 10.91 -22.51
C SER A 36 5.10 11.70 -21.62
N MET A 37 4.01 12.23 -22.17
CA MET A 37 2.98 12.91 -21.39
C MET A 37 2.18 11.95 -20.51
N ARG A 38 1.86 10.74 -21.01
CA ARG A 38 1.24 9.69 -20.20
C ARG A 38 2.10 9.32 -18.99
N ALA A 39 3.40 9.13 -19.20
CA ALA A 39 4.35 8.86 -18.12
C ALA A 39 4.43 10.01 -17.11
N LEU A 40 4.51 11.26 -17.57
CA LEU A 40 4.59 12.43 -16.68
C LEU A 40 3.37 12.52 -15.76
N ARG A 41 2.17 12.42 -16.33
CA ARG A 41 0.92 12.52 -15.58
C ARG A 41 0.76 11.39 -14.59
N ALA A 42 1.06 10.16 -15.02
CA ALA A 42 0.96 9.00 -14.15
C ALA A 42 1.97 9.05 -12.98
N PHE A 43 3.16 9.64 -13.19
CA PHE A 43 4.10 9.91 -12.10
C PHE A 43 3.65 11.05 -11.18
N ALA A 44 3.12 12.13 -11.74
CA ALA A 44 2.52 13.22 -10.96
C ALA A 44 1.37 12.71 -10.07
N MET A 45 0.53 11.79 -10.57
CA MET A 45 -0.50 11.11 -9.78
C MET A 45 0.10 10.30 -8.63
N GLN A 46 1.19 9.55 -8.87
CA GLN A 46 1.87 8.82 -7.81
C GLN A 46 2.38 9.76 -6.70
N VAL A 47 3.04 10.86 -7.06
CA VAL A 47 3.54 11.87 -6.11
C VAL A 47 2.38 12.47 -5.31
N SER A 48 1.25 12.73 -5.99
CA SER A 48 0.02 13.23 -5.38
C SER A 48 -0.57 12.25 -4.35
N LEU A 49 -0.64 10.97 -4.71
CA LEU A 49 -1.10 9.91 -3.82
C LEU A 49 -0.14 9.68 -2.65
N ALA A 50 1.16 9.77 -2.87
CA ALA A 50 2.16 9.72 -1.80
C ALA A 50 2.00 10.89 -0.82
N ARG A 51 1.69 12.09 -1.32
CA ARG A 51 1.39 13.25 -0.48
C ARG A 51 0.14 13.01 0.37
N LEU A 52 -0.93 12.49 -0.22
CA LEU A 52 -2.14 12.09 0.51
C LEU A 52 -1.84 11.04 1.59
N ALA A 53 -1.07 10.02 1.23
CA ALA A 53 -0.63 8.97 2.14
C ALA A 53 0.14 9.53 3.36
N SER A 54 1.00 10.54 3.15
CA SER A 54 1.77 11.17 4.24
C SER A 54 0.91 11.85 5.30
N VAL A 55 -0.34 12.21 4.98
CA VAL A 55 -1.27 12.90 5.90
C VAL A 55 -2.44 12.03 6.35
N SER A 56 -2.62 10.85 5.74
CA SER A 56 -3.72 9.92 6.04
C SER A 56 -3.31 8.76 6.98
N ALA A 57 -2.02 8.42 7.06
CA ALA A 57 -1.54 7.34 7.90
C ALA A 57 -1.81 7.58 9.40
N LYS A 58 -2.48 6.62 10.06
CA LYS A 58 -2.94 6.75 11.46
C LYS A 58 -1.84 6.39 12.47
N ASN A 59 -0.86 5.56 12.08
CA ASN A 59 0.24 5.13 12.94
C ASN A 59 1.55 4.91 12.14
N GLU A 60 2.65 4.63 12.84
CA GLU A 60 3.99 4.44 12.22
C GLU A 60 4.07 3.18 11.34
N SER A 61 3.37 2.10 11.69
CA SER A 61 3.34 0.89 10.87
C SER A 61 2.66 1.15 9.53
N ASP A 62 1.56 1.91 9.51
CA ASP A 62 0.88 2.32 8.27
C ASP A 62 1.79 3.19 7.41
N ARG A 63 2.53 4.12 8.04
CA ARG A 63 3.52 4.96 7.35
C ARG A 63 4.61 4.14 6.69
N GLN A 64 5.17 3.15 7.38
CA GLN A 64 6.18 2.26 6.82
C GLN A 64 5.62 1.42 5.66
N LEU A 65 4.41 0.88 5.81
CA LEU A 65 3.76 0.13 4.74
C LEU A 65 3.51 1.00 3.50
N LEU A 66 3.00 2.23 3.70
CA LEU A 66 2.80 3.21 2.64
C LEU A 66 4.11 3.56 1.94
N ALA A 67 5.17 3.82 2.69
CA ALA A 67 6.51 4.09 2.17
C ALA A 67 7.02 2.94 1.28
N ILE A 68 6.84 1.69 1.72
CA ILE A 68 7.21 0.50 0.93
C ILE A 68 6.37 0.40 -0.35
N ARG A 69 5.05 0.65 -0.28
CA ARG A 69 4.14 0.59 -1.44
C ARG A 69 4.45 1.67 -2.48
N ILE A 70 4.72 2.90 -2.04
CA ILE A 70 5.19 4.00 -2.89
C ILE A 70 6.49 3.61 -3.58
N GLY A 71 7.42 3.01 -2.84
CA GLY A 71 8.67 2.50 -3.38
C GLY A 71 8.48 1.45 -4.47
N ALA A 72 7.66 0.44 -4.19
CA ALA A 72 7.33 -0.63 -5.13
C ALA A 72 6.68 -0.08 -6.41
N LEU A 73 5.81 0.93 -6.28
CA LEU A 73 5.17 1.58 -7.42
C LEU A 73 6.18 2.39 -8.26
N THR A 74 7.11 3.09 -7.61
CA THR A 74 8.21 3.79 -8.32
C THR A 74 9.08 2.83 -9.13
N LYS A 75 9.34 1.62 -8.62
CA LYS A 75 10.06 0.59 -9.40
C LYS A 75 9.32 0.19 -10.67
N ARG A 76 7.99 0.09 -10.62
CA ARG A 76 7.14 -0.18 -11.80
C ARG A 76 7.08 0.99 -12.77
N PHE A 77 7.27 2.21 -12.28
CA PHE A 77 7.33 3.41 -13.12
C PHE A 77 8.58 3.47 -14.00
N MET A 78 9.71 2.92 -13.57
CA MET A 78 10.98 3.12 -14.29
C MET A 78 11.00 2.62 -15.73
N PRO A 79 10.52 1.41 -16.06
CA PRO A 79 10.41 0.98 -17.45
C PRO A 79 9.55 1.92 -18.30
N ILE A 80 8.47 2.48 -17.73
CA ILE A 80 7.59 3.45 -18.40
C ILE A 80 8.36 4.74 -18.69
N TYR A 81 9.07 5.27 -17.70
CA TYR A 81 9.88 6.48 -17.83
C TYR A 81 10.94 6.33 -18.93
N LEU A 82 11.71 5.24 -18.93
CA LEU A 82 12.74 4.98 -19.93
C LEU A 82 12.11 4.90 -21.34
N CYS A 83 11.04 4.12 -21.47
CA CYS A 83 10.32 3.98 -22.74
C CYS A 83 9.68 5.28 -23.23
N ALA A 84 9.24 6.15 -22.32
CA ALA A 84 8.71 7.47 -22.65
C ALA A 84 9.77 8.38 -23.31
N PHE A 85 11.06 8.10 -23.10
CA PHE A 85 12.17 8.85 -23.69
C PHE A 85 13.00 8.01 -24.66
N ASN A 86 12.40 6.99 -25.29
CA ASN A 86 13.02 6.11 -26.29
C ASN A 86 14.29 5.42 -25.79
N GLU A 87 14.37 5.13 -24.50
CA GLU A 87 15.40 4.25 -23.93
C GLU A 87 14.75 2.89 -23.68
N ASN A 88 15.21 1.84 -24.37
CA ASN A 88 14.67 0.50 -24.15
C ASN A 88 15.23 -0.09 -22.84
N PRO A 89 14.38 -0.42 -21.84
CA PRO A 89 14.82 -1.03 -20.58
C PRO A 89 15.32 -2.47 -20.71
N LEU A 90 15.03 -3.16 -21.81
CA LEU A 90 15.45 -4.55 -21.99
C LEU A 90 16.94 -4.59 -22.30
N ALA A 91 17.70 -5.36 -21.51
CA ALA A 91 19.13 -5.60 -21.71
C ALA A 91 19.39 -6.56 -22.88
N VAL A 92 18.80 -6.26 -24.05
CA VAL A 92 19.07 -6.96 -25.30
C VAL A 92 20.03 -6.08 -26.09
N GLU A 93 21.21 -6.61 -26.38
CA GLU A 93 22.26 -5.92 -27.12
C GLU A 93 21.73 -5.46 -28.49
N GLY A 94 21.87 -4.18 -28.80
CA GLY A 94 21.40 -3.58 -30.07
C GLY A 94 19.94 -3.12 -30.07
N ALA A 95 19.19 -3.34 -28.99
CA ALA A 95 17.79 -2.94 -28.87
C ALA A 95 17.61 -1.57 -28.16
N GLU A 96 18.69 -0.85 -27.87
CA GLU A 96 18.68 0.36 -27.01
C GLU A 96 17.78 1.48 -27.57
N HIS A 97 17.59 1.49 -28.89
CA HIS A 97 16.78 2.47 -29.62
C HIS A 97 15.50 1.87 -30.23
N ASP A 98 15.20 0.61 -29.94
CA ASP A 98 13.99 -0.02 -30.45
C ASP A 98 12.74 0.63 -29.84
N PRO A 99 11.66 0.77 -30.62
CA PRO A 99 10.40 1.26 -30.09
C PRO A 99 9.91 0.34 -28.97
N CYS A 100 9.71 0.91 -27.78
CA CYS A 100 9.15 0.18 -26.64
C CYS A 100 7.73 -0.31 -26.95
N PHE A 101 7.62 -1.56 -27.41
CA PHE A 101 6.34 -2.20 -27.76
C PHE A 101 5.51 -2.58 -26.53
N TYR A 102 6.14 -2.75 -25.36
CA TYR A 102 5.48 -3.14 -24.11
C TYR A 102 5.08 -1.96 -23.22
N TYR A 103 5.23 -0.72 -23.70
CA TYR A 103 4.89 0.50 -22.93
C TYR A 103 3.46 0.44 -22.38
N ASP A 104 2.48 0.06 -23.22
CA ASP A 104 1.08 0.00 -22.81
C ASP A 104 0.84 -1.08 -21.76
N SER A 105 1.49 -2.24 -21.89
CA SER A 105 1.45 -3.31 -20.88
C SER A 105 2.01 -2.84 -19.54
N ALA A 106 3.17 -2.18 -19.56
CA ALA A 106 3.78 -1.62 -18.34
C ALA A 106 2.89 -0.53 -17.72
N MET A 107 2.24 0.31 -18.54
CA MET A 107 1.29 1.32 -18.08
C MET A 107 0.06 0.72 -17.40
N VAL A 108 -0.45 -0.43 -17.86
CA VAL A 108 -1.56 -1.15 -17.21
C VAL A 108 -1.16 -1.70 -15.84
N ASP A 109 0.04 -2.28 -15.73
CA ASP A 109 0.57 -2.75 -14.45
C ASP A 109 0.80 -1.59 -13.45
N TYR A 110 1.22 -0.45 -13.98
CA TYR A 110 1.44 0.76 -13.21
C TYR A 110 0.14 1.45 -12.80
N SER A 111 -0.87 1.52 -13.68
CA SER A 111 -2.19 2.06 -13.36
C SER A 111 -2.89 1.22 -12.29
N THR A 112 -2.80 -0.10 -12.38
CA THR A 112 -3.26 -1.02 -11.32
C THR A 112 -2.57 -0.70 -9.99
N GLY A 113 -1.26 -0.49 -10.01
CA GLY A 113 -0.52 -0.07 -8.82
C GLY A 113 -0.89 1.32 -8.28
N LEU A 114 -1.25 2.27 -9.15
CA LEU A 114 -1.81 3.57 -8.76
C LEU A 114 -3.17 3.41 -8.08
N PHE A 115 -4.04 2.53 -8.58
CA PHE A 115 -5.31 2.21 -7.94
C PHE A 115 -5.10 1.57 -6.56
N ASP A 116 -4.20 0.60 -6.44
CA ASP A 116 -3.84 0.00 -5.15
C ASP A 116 -3.34 1.07 -4.17
N LEU A 117 -2.43 1.96 -4.61
CA LEU A 117 -1.93 3.04 -3.77
C LEU A 117 -3.05 4.01 -3.38
N ALA A 118 -3.95 4.34 -4.30
CA ALA A 118 -5.10 5.20 -4.03
C ALA A 118 -6.04 4.58 -2.99
N MET A 119 -6.29 3.26 -3.06
CA MET A 119 -7.12 2.55 -2.09
C MET A 119 -6.54 2.55 -0.68
N ILE A 120 -5.22 2.60 -0.54
CA ILE A 120 -4.54 2.65 0.76
C ILE A 120 -4.40 4.11 1.24
N ALA A 121 -4.09 5.04 0.33
CA ALA A 121 -3.88 6.44 0.65
C ALA A 121 -5.19 7.16 1.03
N LEU A 122 -6.31 6.76 0.41
CA LEU A 122 -7.65 7.25 0.72
C LEU A 122 -8.29 6.28 1.73
N PRO A 123 -8.65 6.70 2.96
CA PRO A 123 -9.28 5.80 3.92
C PRO A 123 -10.70 5.46 3.47
N ILE A 124 -10.83 4.37 2.69
CA ILE A 124 -12.10 3.86 2.17
C ILE A 124 -13.02 3.43 3.32
N GLU A 125 -12.50 3.04 4.48
CA GLU A 125 -13.31 2.71 5.66
C GLU A 125 -14.06 3.92 6.21
N ASP A 126 -13.45 5.11 6.17
CA ASP A 126 -14.09 6.35 6.59
C ASP A 126 -15.17 6.76 5.55
N ALA A 127 -14.94 6.50 4.26
CA ALA A 127 -15.92 6.67 3.18
C ALA A 127 -17.03 5.58 3.15
N LYS A 128 -16.76 4.35 3.58
CA LYS A 128 -17.74 3.27 3.68
C LYS A 128 -18.61 3.42 4.92
N ARG A 129 -18.02 3.77 6.08
CA ARG A 129 -18.78 4.20 7.27
C ARG A 129 -19.73 5.35 6.93
N LEU A 130 -19.29 6.30 6.11
CA LEU A 130 -20.09 7.37 5.52
C LEU A 130 -21.37 6.86 4.84
N VAL A 131 -21.23 5.91 3.92
CA VAL A 131 -22.36 5.37 3.15
C VAL A 131 -23.26 4.55 4.06
N THR A 132 -22.71 3.72 4.93
CA THR A 132 -23.49 2.87 5.85
C THR A 132 -24.25 3.70 6.90
N VAL A 133 -23.70 4.82 7.37
CA VAL A 133 -24.39 5.75 8.28
C VAL A 133 -25.43 6.60 7.54
N ALA A 134 -25.15 7.02 6.29
CA ALA A 134 -26.09 7.80 5.50
C ALA A 134 -27.24 6.99 4.91
N THR A 135 -27.06 5.69 4.65
CA THR A 135 -28.08 4.81 4.04
C THR A 135 -28.70 3.81 5.03
N GLY A 136 -28.13 3.64 6.22
CA GLY A 136 -28.55 2.62 7.21
C GLY A 136 -29.58 3.07 8.25
N SER A 137 -29.96 4.35 8.29
CA SER A 137 -30.79 4.91 9.37
C SER A 137 -32.27 5.02 8.99
N ALA A 138 -32.87 3.93 8.56
CA ALA A 138 -34.32 3.84 8.37
C ALA A 138 -35.03 3.06 9.50
N VAL A 139 -34.32 2.47 10.46
CA VAL A 139 -34.93 1.47 11.36
C VAL A 139 -34.66 1.61 12.86
N ASN A 140 -33.94 2.64 13.33
CA ASN A 140 -33.87 2.95 14.76
C ASN A 140 -33.62 4.45 15.01
N PRO A 141 -34.18 5.03 16.10
CA PRO A 141 -33.93 6.41 16.48
C PRO A 141 -32.45 6.55 16.89
N ILE A 142 -31.65 7.07 15.96
CA ILE A 142 -30.24 7.40 16.22
C ILE A 142 -30.19 8.60 17.14
N ASN A 143 -29.30 8.52 18.13
CA ASN A 143 -28.92 9.65 18.96
C ASN A 143 -28.40 10.77 18.05
N LEU A 144 -29.18 11.85 17.93
CA LEU A 144 -28.94 12.95 16.97
C LEU A 144 -27.52 13.54 17.07
N ILE A 145 -26.90 13.39 18.25
CA ILE A 145 -25.53 13.82 18.55
C ILE A 145 -24.50 12.95 17.82
N ASP A 146 -24.68 11.62 17.76
CA ASP A 146 -23.74 10.72 17.07
C ASP A 146 -23.82 10.90 15.54
N LEU A 147 -25.01 11.19 15.01
CA LEU A 147 -25.20 11.54 13.61
C LEU A 147 -24.56 12.89 13.27
N LEU A 148 -24.67 13.88 14.17
CA LEU A 148 -24.06 15.18 14.00
C LEU A 148 -22.53 15.10 14.09
N ASP A 149 -21.97 14.35 15.04
CA ASP A 149 -20.53 14.15 15.17
C ASP A 149 -19.95 13.40 13.97
N ALA A 150 -20.66 12.38 13.47
CA ALA A 150 -20.31 11.70 12.23
C ALA A 150 -20.36 12.68 11.05
N LEU A 151 -21.44 13.46 10.86
CA LEU A 151 -21.55 14.47 9.80
C LEU A 151 -20.49 15.57 9.89
N LEU A 152 -20.07 15.93 11.09
CA LEU A 152 -19.08 16.98 11.34
C LEU A 152 -17.65 16.45 11.15
N GLN A 153 -17.38 15.17 11.47
CA GLN A 153 -16.16 14.46 11.04
C GLN A 153 -16.13 14.27 9.53
N ILE A 154 -17.26 13.92 8.90
CA ILE A 154 -17.41 13.83 7.44
C ILE A 154 -17.11 15.19 6.79
N GLY A 155 -17.66 16.28 7.33
CA GLY A 155 -17.36 17.63 6.87
C GLY A 155 -15.88 17.96 7.01
N LYS A 156 -15.26 17.63 8.15
CA LYS A 156 -13.83 17.88 8.40
C LYS A 156 -12.92 17.06 7.49
N ASP A 157 -13.22 15.77 7.28
CA ASP A 157 -12.42 14.87 6.45
C ASP A 157 -12.63 15.17 4.96
N ALA A 158 -13.87 15.40 4.51
CA ALA A 158 -14.14 15.85 3.15
C ALA A 158 -13.51 17.22 2.84
N ILE A 159 -13.46 18.15 3.81
CA ILE A 159 -12.73 19.41 3.67
C ILE A 159 -11.21 19.19 3.69
N LYS A 160 -10.69 18.29 4.54
CA LYS A 160 -9.25 17.97 4.61
C LYS A 160 -8.79 17.34 3.30
N TYR A 161 -9.50 16.32 2.80
CA TYR A 161 -9.21 15.68 1.53
C TYR A 161 -9.53 16.58 0.35
N GLY A 162 -10.60 17.37 0.40
CA GLY A 162 -10.94 18.36 -0.63
C GLY A 162 -9.89 19.46 -0.77
N ARG A 163 -9.29 19.93 0.33
CA ARG A 163 -8.15 20.86 0.30
C ARG A 163 -6.92 20.25 -0.33
N VAL A 164 -6.61 18.99 0.00
CA VAL A 164 -5.44 18.31 -0.57
C VAL A 164 -5.68 17.95 -2.04
N VAL A 165 -6.81 17.33 -2.38
CA VAL A 165 -7.18 16.98 -3.77
C VAL A 165 -7.34 18.22 -4.65
N GLY A 166 -7.92 19.31 -4.13
CA GLY A 166 -8.04 20.58 -4.85
C GLY A 166 -6.68 21.22 -5.14
N ALA A 167 -5.77 21.23 -4.15
CA ALA A 167 -4.39 21.69 -4.36
C ALA A 167 -3.65 20.79 -5.36
N LEU A 168 -3.75 19.46 -5.23
CA LEU A 168 -3.15 18.51 -6.15
C LEU A 168 -3.66 18.70 -7.58
N TYR A 169 -4.97 18.86 -7.76
CA TYR A 169 -5.57 19.11 -9.06
C TYR A 169 -5.03 20.41 -9.67
N ARG A 170 -5.03 21.50 -8.91
CA ARG A 170 -4.44 22.77 -9.36
C ARG A 170 -2.98 22.63 -9.75
N ASP A 171 -2.17 22.00 -8.90
CA ASP A 171 -0.74 21.83 -9.13
C ASP A 171 -0.49 20.94 -10.37
N THR A 172 -1.34 19.95 -10.64
CA THR A 172 -1.26 19.14 -11.88
C THR A 172 -1.62 19.94 -13.13
N VAL A 173 -2.63 20.81 -13.06
CA VAL A 173 -2.99 21.72 -14.16
C VAL A 173 -1.85 22.71 -14.41
N GLU A 174 -1.29 23.30 -13.36
CA GLU A 174 -0.18 24.24 -13.47
C GLU A 174 1.08 23.57 -14.05
N LEU A 175 1.42 22.37 -13.59
CA LEU A 175 2.52 21.59 -14.17
C LEU A 175 2.33 21.41 -15.68
N GLU A 176 1.10 21.11 -16.11
CA GLU A 176 0.82 20.96 -17.53
C GLU A 176 0.98 22.28 -18.30
N VAL A 177 0.54 23.41 -17.73
CA VAL A 177 0.79 24.74 -18.32
C VAL A 177 2.29 24.98 -18.49
N GLN A 178 3.11 24.71 -17.48
CA GLN A 178 4.56 24.87 -17.56
C GLN A 178 5.19 23.96 -18.63
N VAL A 179 4.65 22.75 -18.81
CA VAL A 179 5.08 21.82 -19.86
C VAL A 179 4.75 22.39 -21.25
N TRP A 180 3.55 22.93 -21.46
CA TRP A 180 3.19 23.65 -22.69
C TRP A 180 4.14 24.81 -22.97
N LEU A 181 4.34 25.69 -21.99
CA LEU A 181 5.15 26.90 -22.15
C LEU A 181 6.64 26.60 -22.42
N THR A 182 7.13 25.43 -21.98
CA THR A 182 8.53 25.02 -22.20
C THR A 182 8.73 24.14 -23.43
N THR A 183 7.66 23.66 -24.06
CA THR A 183 7.72 22.80 -25.26
C THR A 183 8.41 23.48 -26.45
N PRO A 184 8.11 24.74 -26.82
CA PRO A 184 8.69 25.36 -28.02
C PRO A 184 10.23 25.37 -28.06
N ALA A 185 10.88 25.39 -26.90
CA ALA A 185 12.34 25.42 -26.80
C ALA A 185 13.01 24.08 -27.15
N ILE A 186 12.26 22.97 -27.15
CA ILE A 186 12.80 21.62 -27.31
C ILE A 186 12.09 20.80 -28.40
N ASP A 187 11.02 21.33 -28.99
CA ASP A 187 10.22 20.63 -29.96
C ASP A 187 10.88 20.62 -31.34
N ASN A 188 11.47 19.47 -31.67
CA ASN A 188 12.15 19.23 -32.94
C ASN A 188 11.29 18.45 -33.94
N ARG A 189 9.99 18.25 -33.67
CA ARG A 189 9.06 17.61 -34.62
C ARG A 189 8.96 18.42 -35.92
N ASP A 190 8.37 17.79 -36.93
CA ASP A 190 8.01 18.45 -38.19
C ASP A 190 7.11 19.67 -37.92
N LEU A 191 7.21 20.69 -38.78
CA LEU A 191 6.52 21.97 -38.66
C LEU A 191 4.99 21.79 -38.49
N SER A 192 4.44 20.75 -39.10
CA SER A 192 3.03 20.36 -39.04
C SER A 192 2.53 20.04 -37.62
N TYR A 193 3.42 19.59 -36.73
CA TYR A 193 3.11 19.12 -35.37
C TYR A 193 3.92 19.82 -34.28
N ARG A 194 4.78 20.76 -34.67
CA ARG A 194 5.65 21.50 -33.78
C ARG A 194 4.87 22.57 -33.04
N VAL A 195 4.98 22.59 -31.72
CA VAL A 195 4.46 23.68 -30.89
C VAL A 195 5.43 24.85 -30.96
N THR A 196 4.98 25.98 -31.47
CA THR A 196 5.77 27.22 -31.57
C THR A 196 5.48 28.18 -30.42
N VAL A 197 6.33 29.21 -30.26
CA VAL A 197 6.10 30.30 -29.31
C VAL A 197 4.76 30.99 -29.59
N THR A 198 4.44 31.20 -30.88
CA THR A 198 3.18 31.80 -31.32
C THR A 198 1.97 30.96 -30.89
N ASP A 199 2.08 29.64 -30.94
CA ASP A 199 0.96 28.75 -30.58
C ASP A 199 0.58 28.88 -29.11
N VAL A 200 1.56 28.99 -28.22
CA VAL A 200 1.36 29.04 -26.76
C VAL A 200 1.21 30.46 -26.22
N GLN A 201 1.22 31.49 -27.09
CA GLN A 201 1.18 32.89 -26.66
C GLN A 201 -0.06 33.22 -25.82
N SER A 202 -1.25 32.78 -26.25
CA SER A 202 -2.48 33.01 -25.47
C SER A 202 -2.42 32.35 -24.09
N LEU A 203 -1.87 31.12 -24.01
CA LEU A 203 -1.67 30.44 -22.73
C LEU A 203 -0.66 31.17 -21.85
N TYR A 204 0.42 31.68 -22.43
CA TYR A 204 1.42 32.50 -21.75
C TYR A 204 0.79 33.78 -21.19
N ASP A 205 -0.01 34.49 -21.99
CA ASP A 205 -0.66 35.73 -21.58
C ASP A 205 -1.67 35.51 -20.45
N VAL A 206 -2.33 34.35 -20.39
CA VAL A 206 -3.20 33.98 -19.27
C VAL A 206 -2.36 33.62 -18.04
N TYR A 207 -1.29 32.85 -18.18
CA TYR A 207 -0.41 32.45 -17.08
C TYR A 207 0.32 33.65 -16.45
N ALA A 208 0.80 34.59 -17.28
CA ALA A 208 1.54 35.77 -16.86
C ALA A 208 0.72 36.76 -15.99
N ARG A 209 -0.62 36.64 -15.98
CA ARG A 209 -1.50 37.45 -15.10
C ARG A 209 -1.35 37.08 -13.62
N GLY A 210 -0.79 35.90 -13.30
CA GLY A 210 -0.51 35.48 -11.92
C GLY A 210 -1.73 35.34 -11.01
N ASN A 211 -2.92 35.11 -11.59
CA ASN A 211 -4.18 35.05 -10.87
C ASN A 211 -4.79 33.62 -10.78
N ASP A 212 -3.99 32.59 -11.03
CA ASP A 212 -4.37 31.17 -10.96
C ASP A 212 -5.70 30.82 -11.66
N ASN A 213 -5.94 31.41 -12.84
CA ASN A 213 -7.19 31.23 -13.59
C ASN A 213 -7.23 29.86 -14.29
N MET A 214 -7.45 28.79 -13.51
CA MET A 214 -7.50 27.42 -14.03
C MET A 214 -8.51 27.21 -15.16
N PRO A 215 -9.76 27.76 -15.11
CA PRO A 215 -10.69 27.61 -16.23
C PRO A 215 -10.12 28.15 -17.55
N ALA A 216 -9.43 29.29 -17.50
CA ALA A 216 -8.78 29.85 -18.68
C ALA A 216 -7.59 29.00 -19.13
N TRP A 217 -6.74 28.51 -18.21
CA TRP A 217 -5.65 27.59 -18.55
C TRP A 217 -6.16 26.33 -19.26
N ILE A 218 -7.20 25.71 -18.72
CA ILE A 218 -7.83 24.50 -19.29
C ILE A 218 -8.40 24.79 -20.67
N ALA A 219 -9.05 25.94 -20.86
CA ALA A 219 -9.61 26.35 -22.15
C ALA A 219 -8.52 26.54 -23.22
N GLU A 220 -7.43 27.24 -22.89
CA GLU A 220 -6.31 27.46 -23.80
C GLU A 220 -5.58 26.15 -24.16
N MET A 221 -5.34 25.28 -23.17
CA MET A 221 -4.78 23.95 -23.42
C MET A 221 -5.71 23.07 -24.26
N ALA A 222 -7.04 23.19 -24.09
CA ALA A 222 -8.00 22.49 -24.93
C ALA A 222 -7.98 23.00 -26.38
N ALA A 223 -7.86 24.31 -26.59
CA ALA A 223 -7.74 24.92 -27.91
C ALA A 223 -6.45 24.48 -28.63
N LEU A 224 -5.33 24.39 -27.91
CA LEU A 224 -4.08 23.83 -28.44
C LEU A 224 -4.26 22.39 -28.91
N ARG A 225 -4.84 21.51 -28.08
CA ARG A 225 -5.10 20.10 -28.43
C ARG A 225 -6.11 19.96 -29.57
N ALA A 226 -7.10 20.86 -29.68
CA ALA A 226 -8.07 20.85 -30.77
C ALA A 226 -7.41 21.09 -32.14
N ARG A 227 -6.22 21.72 -32.16
CA ARG A 227 -5.39 21.89 -33.36
C ARG A 227 -4.47 20.70 -33.66
N GLY A 228 -4.55 19.62 -32.87
CA GLY A 228 -3.65 18.47 -32.99
C GLY A 228 -2.25 18.72 -32.44
N LEU A 229 -2.04 19.81 -31.69
CA LEU A 229 -0.79 20.10 -31.02
C LEU A 229 -0.72 19.36 -29.69
N GLU A 230 0.50 18.99 -29.28
CA GLU A 230 0.77 18.31 -28.02
C GLU A 230 2.03 18.86 -27.37
N PRO A 231 2.11 18.95 -26.04
CA PRO A 231 3.32 19.39 -25.38
C PRO A 231 4.33 18.24 -25.27
N ILE A 232 5.62 18.58 -25.21
CA ILE A 232 6.70 17.62 -24.99
C ILE A 232 7.28 17.84 -23.58
N PRO A 233 7.15 16.86 -22.67
CA PRO A 233 7.68 17.03 -21.33
C PRO A 233 9.20 16.85 -21.31
N GLN A 234 9.88 17.77 -20.64
CA GLN A 234 11.31 17.68 -20.36
C GLN A 234 11.60 16.73 -19.19
N ARG A 235 12.71 15.99 -19.23
CA ARG A 235 13.17 15.12 -18.12
C ARG A 235 13.26 15.87 -16.78
N LYS A 236 13.53 17.17 -16.80
CA LYS A 236 13.59 18.02 -15.59
C LYS A 236 12.31 17.95 -14.74
N PHE A 237 11.14 17.84 -15.36
CA PHE A 237 9.87 17.77 -14.62
C PHE A 237 9.76 16.46 -13.83
N PHE A 238 10.25 15.35 -14.39
CA PHE A 238 10.37 14.08 -13.66
C PHE A 238 11.36 14.19 -12.51
N PHE A 239 12.47 14.92 -12.68
CA PHE A 239 13.45 15.14 -11.60
C PHE A 239 12.89 16.02 -10.48
N GLN A 240 12.10 17.03 -10.80
CA GLN A 240 11.41 17.87 -9.81
C GLN A 240 10.37 17.07 -9.03
N LEU A 241 9.55 16.27 -9.73
CA LEU A 241 8.59 15.36 -9.10
C LEU A 241 9.28 14.29 -8.26
N ALA A 242 10.42 13.76 -8.71
CA ALA A 242 11.25 12.83 -7.95
C ALA A 242 11.85 13.48 -6.69
N GLY A 243 12.27 14.74 -6.78
CA GLY A 243 12.72 15.53 -5.63
C GLY A 243 11.60 15.74 -4.60
N LEU A 244 10.39 16.03 -5.08
CA LEU A 244 9.21 16.12 -4.24
C LEU A 244 8.84 14.78 -3.59
N MET A 245 8.90 13.68 -4.34
CA MET A 245 8.70 12.33 -3.81
C MET A 245 9.73 11.98 -2.73
N ASN A 246 11.00 12.29 -2.97
CA ASN A 246 12.08 12.10 -2.02
C ASN A 246 11.80 12.83 -0.69
N TYR A 247 11.38 14.10 -0.78
CA TYR A 247 10.95 14.89 0.37
C TYR A 247 9.73 14.28 1.08
N ILE A 248 8.71 13.84 0.32
CA ILE A 248 7.51 13.22 0.89
C ILE A 248 7.87 11.92 1.63
N CYS A 249 8.78 11.12 1.10
CA CYS A 249 9.26 9.91 1.77
C CYS A 249 9.87 10.20 3.15
N ASP A 250 10.62 11.30 3.27
CA ASP A 250 11.17 11.78 4.55
C ASP A 250 10.09 12.23 5.54
N LEU A 251 8.94 12.70 5.05
CA LEU A 251 7.79 13.04 5.89
C LEU A 251 6.97 11.81 6.31
N ILE A 252 6.91 10.79 5.45
CA ILE A 252 6.11 9.58 5.72
C ILE A 252 6.73 8.82 6.88
N THR A 253 8.01 8.47 6.81
CA THR A 253 8.67 7.70 7.86
C THR A 253 10.15 8.06 7.96
N VAL A 254 10.63 8.09 9.20
CA VAL A 254 12.06 8.25 9.51
C VAL A 254 12.78 6.91 9.63
N ASP A 255 12.06 5.78 9.52
CA ASP A 255 12.67 4.45 9.59
C ASP A 255 13.60 4.23 8.37
N PRO A 256 14.92 4.08 8.58
CA PRO A 256 15.87 3.86 7.49
C PRO A 256 15.60 2.59 6.67
N ARG A 257 14.81 1.64 7.18
CA ARG A 257 14.43 0.42 6.46
C ARG A 257 13.29 0.65 5.46
N ALA A 258 12.41 1.60 5.74
CA ALA A 258 11.27 1.94 4.88
C ALA A 258 11.51 3.22 4.06
N ASN A 259 12.47 4.04 4.47
CA ASN A 259 12.90 5.26 3.81
C ASN A 259 14.36 5.15 3.31
N ASN A 260 14.57 4.33 2.29
CA ASN A 260 15.85 4.16 1.61
C ASN A 260 15.68 4.00 0.09
N SER A 261 16.82 3.91 -0.62
CA SER A 261 16.90 3.72 -2.07
C SER A 261 16.35 2.39 -2.57
N ASP A 262 15.97 1.46 -1.69
CA ASP A 262 15.35 0.19 -2.05
C ASP A 262 13.85 0.16 -1.76
N THR A 263 13.33 1.17 -1.06
CA THR A 263 11.95 1.31 -0.61
C THR A 263 11.38 2.65 -1.07
N CYS A 264 10.96 3.57 -0.18
CA CYS A 264 10.22 4.77 -0.59
C CYS A 264 10.97 5.61 -1.65
N LYS A 265 12.31 5.68 -1.55
CA LYS A 265 13.17 6.44 -2.47
C LYS A 265 13.67 5.58 -3.63
N ALA A 266 13.04 4.43 -3.89
CA ALA A 266 13.54 3.47 -4.84
C ALA A 266 13.48 3.94 -6.27
N ASN A 267 14.64 3.90 -6.94
CA ASN A 267 14.79 4.19 -8.35
C ASN A 267 14.10 5.49 -8.78
N LEU A 268 14.06 6.50 -7.91
CA LEU A 268 13.56 7.81 -8.30
C LEU A 268 14.41 8.32 -9.49
N PRO A 269 13.79 8.86 -10.55
CA PRO A 269 14.51 9.50 -11.64
C PRO A 269 15.56 10.45 -11.05
N LYS A 270 16.85 10.20 -11.37
CA LYS A 270 17.99 10.81 -10.67
C LYS A 270 17.75 12.31 -10.52
N THR A 271 17.51 12.71 -9.27
CA THR A 271 17.10 14.05 -8.90
C THR A 271 18.22 15.03 -9.24
N ALA A 272 17.87 16.16 -9.87
CA ALA A 272 18.67 17.36 -9.65
C ALA A 272 18.63 17.68 -8.14
N ILE A 273 19.69 18.32 -7.64
CA ILE A 273 19.83 18.72 -6.22
C ILE A 273 18.49 19.25 -5.72
N ALA A 274 18.00 18.71 -4.60
CA ALA A 274 16.70 19.04 -4.02
C ALA A 274 16.51 20.58 -4.00
N PRO A 275 15.33 21.10 -4.39
CA PRO A 275 15.08 22.53 -4.23
C PRO A 275 15.28 22.86 -2.74
N VAL A 276 16.23 23.75 -2.47
CA VAL A 276 16.42 24.37 -1.16
C VAL A 276 15.04 24.82 -0.69
N ALA A 277 14.63 24.35 0.49
CA ALA A 277 13.29 24.52 1.01
C ALA A 277 12.78 25.95 0.81
N ALA A 278 11.88 26.14 -0.16
CA ALA A 278 11.11 27.37 -0.35
C ALA A 278 9.99 27.50 0.70
N LEU A 279 9.85 26.50 1.58
CA LEU A 279 9.09 26.57 2.82
C LEU A 279 10.08 26.73 3.95
N GLY A 280 10.34 27.98 4.32
CA GLY A 280 10.97 28.30 5.58
C GLY A 280 10.29 27.56 6.72
N SER A 281 11.10 27.11 7.67
CA SER A 281 10.69 26.53 8.94
C SER A 281 9.37 27.14 9.42
N ALA A 282 8.32 26.33 9.50
CA ALA A 282 7.21 26.65 10.38
C ALA A 282 7.82 26.77 11.78
N GLY A 283 7.97 28.01 12.22
CA GLY A 283 8.51 28.34 13.52
C GLY A 283 7.80 27.51 14.57
N SER A 284 8.59 26.85 15.39
CA SER A 284 8.15 26.36 16.69
C SER A 284 7.61 27.56 17.47
N LEU A 285 6.29 27.73 17.48
CA LEU A 285 5.59 28.50 18.50
C LEU A 285 5.60 27.63 19.77
N ARG A 286 6.71 27.72 20.52
CA ARG A 286 6.70 27.47 21.97
C ARG A 286 6.78 28.82 22.65
N ILE A 287 5.66 29.23 23.22
CA ILE A 287 5.62 30.32 24.19
C ILE A 287 6.28 29.79 25.46
N GLY A 288 7.42 30.40 25.81
CA GLY A 288 8.06 30.27 27.12
C GLY A 288 9.15 29.20 27.19
N ASP A 289 10.33 29.47 26.62
CA ASP A 289 11.57 28.99 27.23
C ASP A 289 12.74 29.94 26.93
N VAL A 290 13.48 30.22 28.00
CA VAL A 290 14.50 31.25 28.13
C VAL A 290 15.88 30.70 27.72
N ILE A 291 16.54 31.46 26.85
CA ILE A 291 17.99 31.60 26.58
C ILE A 291 18.94 30.69 27.40
N ARG A 292 19.77 29.88 26.71
CA ARG A 292 21.23 29.84 26.92
C ARG A 292 21.99 29.22 25.74
N ALA A 293 23.10 29.88 25.43
CA ALA A 293 24.02 29.64 24.33
C ALA A 293 25.16 28.67 24.70
N ASN A 294 25.95 28.35 23.65
CA ASN A 294 27.25 27.63 23.62
C ASN A 294 27.10 26.09 23.51
N THR A 295 27.86 25.33 22.73
CA THR A 295 29.21 25.54 22.18
C THR A 295 29.43 24.60 20.98
N LEU A 296 30.31 25.01 20.06
CA LEU A 296 31.04 24.20 19.10
C LEU A 296 31.50 22.83 19.64
N VAL A 297 31.39 21.77 18.83
CA VAL A 297 32.49 20.81 18.63
C VAL A 297 32.56 20.44 17.15
N ARG A 298 33.77 20.59 16.63
CA ARG A 298 34.28 20.25 15.30
C ARG A 298 35.12 18.96 15.44
N SER A 299 35.37 18.30 14.31
CA SER A 299 36.30 17.18 14.08
C SER A 299 35.71 15.77 14.27
N ALA A 300 36.08 14.76 13.50
CA ALA A 300 36.85 14.64 12.25
C ALA A 300 36.69 13.19 11.79
N ASP A 301 36.88 12.97 10.49
CA ASP A 301 37.49 11.80 9.84
C ASP A 301 37.51 10.46 10.59
N ALA A 302 36.96 9.42 9.96
CA ALA A 302 37.79 8.42 9.29
C ALA A 302 36.95 7.32 8.63
N ALA A 303 37.44 6.88 7.48
CA ALA A 303 36.94 5.82 6.63
C ALA A 303 36.53 4.53 7.36
N ASP A 304 35.34 4.03 7.03
CA ASP A 304 35.07 2.60 7.06
C ASP A 304 34.43 2.16 5.73
N LYS A 305 35.28 1.67 4.83
CA LYS A 305 34.86 0.89 3.65
C LYS A 305 34.55 -0.53 4.12
N GLY A 306 33.38 -0.71 4.73
CA GLY A 306 32.89 -2.01 5.21
C GLY A 306 31.77 -2.57 4.34
N LYS A 307 32.04 -3.71 3.69
CA LYS A 307 31.13 -4.55 2.91
C LYS A 307 29.72 -4.68 3.53
N GLY A 308 28.69 -4.29 2.76
CA GLY A 308 27.27 -4.46 3.14
C GLY A 308 26.41 -5.09 2.05
N GLY A 309 26.99 -5.84 1.11
CA GLY A 309 26.24 -6.67 0.17
C GLY A 309 25.79 -7.96 0.86
N ARG A 310 24.70 -7.90 1.63
CA ARG A 310 24.03 -9.12 2.09
C ARG A 310 23.32 -9.72 0.87
N SER A 311 23.97 -10.71 0.26
CA SER A 311 23.54 -11.29 -1.00
C SER A 311 22.11 -11.81 -0.90
N VAL A 312 21.32 -11.65 -1.96
CA VAL A 312 20.00 -12.27 -2.13
C VAL A 312 20.03 -13.78 -1.83
N GLY A 313 21.19 -14.41 -1.97
CA GLY A 313 21.44 -15.81 -1.60
C GLY A 313 21.33 -16.12 -0.11
N GLU A 314 21.45 -15.17 0.81
CA GLU A 314 21.37 -15.45 2.26
C GLU A 314 19.93 -15.57 2.77
N ALA A 315 18.95 -14.89 2.14
CA ALA A 315 17.54 -14.99 2.51
C ALA A 315 16.84 -16.25 1.94
N LEU A 316 17.41 -16.87 0.91
CA LEU A 316 16.91 -18.13 0.32
C LEU A 316 17.45 -19.37 1.04
N LYS A 317 18.51 -19.25 1.84
CA LYS A 317 19.22 -20.39 2.47
C LYS A 317 18.40 -21.22 3.45
N ASP A 318 17.28 -20.69 3.94
CA ASP A 318 16.40 -21.39 4.88
C ASP A 318 15.04 -21.72 4.27
N ALA A 319 14.77 -21.31 3.03
CA ALA A 319 13.49 -21.58 2.37
C ALA A 319 13.27 -23.08 2.17
N ASP A 320 14.35 -23.85 1.98
CA ASP A 320 14.34 -25.31 1.92
C ASP A 320 13.76 -25.99 3.17
N LYS A 321 13.84 -25.33 4.34
CA LYS A 321 13.26 -25.84 5.60
C LYS A 321 11.74 -25.68 5.70
N MET A 322 11.11 -25.00 4.75
CA MET A 322 9.67 -24.76 4.72
C MET A 322 8.93 -25.70 3.75
N PHE A 323 9.63 -26.32 2.79
CA PHE A 323 8.99 -27.12 1.74
C PHE A 323 9.54 -28.53 1.69
N ALA A 324 8.68 -29.51 1.40
CA ALA A 324 9.11 -30.88 1.16
C ALA A 324 9.92 -31.01 -0.15
N ASP A 325 9.49 -30.29 -1.20
CA ASP A 325 10.06 -30.35 -2.55
C ASP A 325 10.61 -28.99 -3.00
N TYR A 326 11.56 -28.44 -2.22
CA TYR A 326 12.08 -27.09 -2.50
C TYR A 326 12.89 -27.00 -3.80
N SER A 327 12.48 -26.07 -4.66
CA SER A 327 13.17 -25.67 -5.89
C SER A 327 13.30 -24.15 -6.00
N VAL A 328 14.52 -23.61 -6.00
CA VAL A 328 14.75 -22.14 -6.07
C VAL A 328 14.00 -21.48 -7.24
N LYS A 329 13.83 -22.21 -8.37
CA LYS A 329 13.11 -21.73 -9.55
C LYS A 329 11.60 -21.61 -9.32
N GLU A 330 11.01 -22.55 -8.58
CA GLU A 330 9.57 -22.59 -8.32
C GLU A 330 9.15 -21.80 -7.07
N TYR A 331 10.06 -21.64 -6.12
CA TYR A 331 9.83 -20.99 -4.84
C TYR A 331 10.74 -19.78 -4.65
N PRO A 332 10.61 -18.73 -5.49
CA PRO A 332 11.32 -17.48 -5.27
C PRO A 332 10.87 -16.84 -3.95
N ILE A 333 11.69 -15.95 -3.39
CA ILE A 333 11.43 -15.30 -2.10
C ILE A 333 10.07 -14.58 -2.04
N SER A 334 9.55 -14.10 -3.18
CA SER A 334 8.20 -13.52 -3.28
C SER A 334 7.11 -14.53 -2.95
N VAL A 335 7.23 -15.77 -3.43
CA VAL A 335 6.31 -16.87 -3.13
C VAL A 335 6.43 -17.27 -1.65
N VAL A 336 7.64 -17.41 -1.12
CA VAL A 336 7.84 -17.71 0.31
C VAL A 336 7.15 -16.66 1.19
N ARG A 337 7.33 -15.37 0.89
CA ARG A 337 6.67 -14.27 1.61
C ARG A 337 5.16 -14.31 1.49
N GLN A 338 4.64 -14.60 0.29
CA GLN A 338 3.20 -14.75 0.07
C GLN A 338 2.61 -15.85 0.96
N LEU A 339 3.24 -17.03 0.98
CA LEU A 339 2.79 -18.16 1.79
C LEU A 339 2.89 -17.86 3.29
N GLN A 340 3.99 -17.25 3.74
CA GLN A 340 4.14 -16.82 5.13
C GLN A 340 3.07 -15.80 5.56
N ASN A 341 2.69 -14.88 4.67
CA ASN A 341 1.59 -13.95 4.91
C ASN A 341 0.23 -14.66 4.97
N ALA A 342 -0.01 -15.66 4.12
CA ALA A 342 -1.22 -16.48 4.16
C ALA A 342 -1.32 -17.28 5.47
N LEU A 343 -0.18 -17.80 5.97
CA LEU A 343 -0.03 -18.53 7.23
C LEU A 343 -0.09 -17.66 8.50
N CYS A 344 -0.13 -16.34 8.35
CA CYS A 344 -0.05 -15.34 9.43
C CYS A 344 1.31 -15.26 10.16
N VAL A 345 2.40 -15.73 9.57
CA VAL A 345 3.75 -15.64 10.17
C VAL A 345 4.10 -14.19 10.51
N PRO A 346 4.62 -13.85 11.71
CA PRO A 346 4.96 -12.47 12.09
C PRO A 346 5.87 -11.76 11.09
N THR A 347 5.64 -10.46 10.87
CA THR A 347 6.40 -9.66 9.89
C THR A 347 7.91 -9.68 10.11
N SER A 348 8.35 -9.85 11.36
CA SER A 348 9.77 -10.00 11.73
C SER A 348 10.44 -11.25 11.15
N GLU A 349 9.67 -12.28 10.81
CA GLU A 349 10.13 -13.54 10.25
C GLU A 349 9.77 -13.70 8.76
N VAL A 350 9.00 -12.78 8.18
CA VAL A 350 8.67 -12.84 6.74
C VAL A 350 9.93 -12.71 5.88
N GLY A 351 10.16 -13.70 5.01
CA GLY A 351 11.35 -13.88 4.20
C GLY A 351 12.49 -14.64 4.89
N LYS A 352 12.26 -15.20 6.08
CA LYS A 352 13.17 -16.10 6.80
C LYS A 352 12.37 -17.30 7.32
N VAL A 353 12.96 -18.47 7.44
CA VAL A 353 12.26 -19.63 8.00
C VAL A 353 12.87 -19.96 9.36
N GLY A 354 12.15 -19.57 10.42
CA GLY A 354 12.51 -19.88 11.81
C GLY A 354 11.50 -20.83 12.46
N GLU A 355 11.64 -20.99 13.78
CA GLU A 355 10.77 -21.88 14.57
C GLU A 355 9.30 -21.40 14.60
N THR A 356 9.06 -20.09 14.54
CA THR A 356 7.68 -19.56 14.46
C THR A 356 7.03 -19.96 13.14
N THR A 357 7.75 -19.85 12.01
CA THR A 357 7.24 -20.25 10.68
C THR A 357 6.85 -21.73 10.69
N LYS A 358 7.70 -22.60 11.24
CA LYS A 358 7.39 -24.04 11.37
C LYS A 358 6.14 -24.29 12.21
N ALA A 359 6.00 -23.58 13.33
CA ALA A 359 4.80 -23.69 14.17
C ALA A 359 3.54 -23.24 13.43
N HIS A 360 3.61 -22.19 12.60
CA HIS A 360 2.49 -21.78 11.74
C HIS A 360 2.11 -22.83 10.69
N ILE A 361 3.10 -23.52 10.11
CA ILE A 361 2.87 -24.64 9.18
C ILE A 361 2.15 -25.78 9.91
N LEU A 362 2.63 -26.19 11.08
CA LEU A 362 1.98 -27.24 11.89
C LEU A 362 0.54 -26.88 12.28
N ILE A 363 0.26 -25.60 12.58
CA ILE A 363 -1.11 -25.12 12.85
C ILE A 363 -1.97 -25.25 11.59
N PHE A 364 -1.45 -24.85 10.42
CA PHE A 364 -2.13 -25.00 9.14
C PHE A 364 -2.46 -26.47 8.85
N GLU A 365 -1.47 -27.36 8.97
CA GLU A 365 -1.62 -28.80 8.75
C GLU A 365 -2.63 -29.47 9.70
N SER A 366 -2.77 -28.89 10.90
CA SER A 366 -3.72 -29.35 11.92
C SER A 366 -5.11 -28.70 11.80
N THR A 367 -5.29 -27.75 10.87
CA THR A 367 -6.55 -27.04 10.69
C THR A 367 -7.46 -27.81 9.73
N ASN A 368 -8.63 -28.23 10.21
CA ASN A 368 -9.66 -28.74 9.31
C ASN A 368 -10.10 -27.62 8.35
N MET A 369 -9.85 -27.83 7.07
CA MET A 369 -10.16 -26.90 6.00
C MET A 369 -11.66 -26.89 5.70
N VAL A 370 -12.12 -25.80 5.08
CA VAL A 370 -13.54 -25.53 4.81
C VAL A 370 -14.14 -26.60 3.87
N GLN A 371 -13.34 -27.14 2.94
CA GLN A 371 -13.78 -28.21 2.04
C GLN A 371 -13.15 -29.54 2.46
N ALA A 372 -13.99 -30.57 2.62
CA ALA A 372 -13.53 -31.91 2.99
C ALA A 372 -12.55 -32.51 1.96
N SER A 373 -12.64 -32.10 0.69
CA SER A 373 -11.69 -32.47 -0.36
C SER A 373 -10.29 -31.95 -0.10
N ASP A 374 -10.17 -30.75 0.47
CA ASP A 374 -8.87 -30.10 0.71
C ASP A 374 -8.15 -30.74 1.90
N ASN A 375 -8.86 -31.33 2.85
CA ASN A 375 -8.25 -32.04 3.98
C ASN A 375 -7.40 -33.24 3.53
N ASN A 376 -7.72 -33.87 2.39
CA ASN A 376 -6.93 -34.98 1.84
C ASN A 376 -5.67 -34.49 1.12
N LEU A 377 -5.52 -33.18 0.92
CA LEU A 377 -4.39 -32.55 0.25
C LEU A 377 -3.33 -32.02 1.23
N VAL A 378 -3.58 -32.13 2.54
CA VAL A 378 -2.74 -31.58 3.60
C VAL A 378 -2.06 -32.72 4.36
N ARG A 379 -0.73 -32.66 4.45
CA ARG A 379 0.11 -33.62 5.18
C ARG A 379 0.33 -33.08 6.61
N LYS A 380 0.88 -33.94 7.47
CA LYS A 380 1.18 -33.58 8.87
C LYS A 380 2.63 -33.87 9.19
N ASP A 381 3.53 -33.29 8.41
CA ASP A 381 4.98 -33.48 8.51
C ASP A 381 5.75 -32.19 8.77
N GLY A 382 5.05 -31.05 8.92
CA GLY A 382 5.63 -29.75 9.21
C GLY A 382 6.32 -29.09 8.01
N LEU A 383 6.08 -29.57 6.79
CA LEU A 383 6.67 -29.08 5.55
C LEU A 383 5.60 -28.90 4.48
N LEU A 384 5.65 -27.77 3.76
CA LEU A 384 4.70 -27.51 2.69
C LEU A 384 5.03 -28.29 1.43
N ASP A 385 4.09 -29.10 0.97
CA ASP A 385 4.12 -29.71 -0.35
C ASP A 385 3.45 -28.82 -1.43
N VAL A 386 3.42 -29.32 -2.66
CA VAL A 386 2.83 -28.62 -3.82
C VAL A 386 1.34 -28.34 -3.63
N ASN A 387 0.59 -29.26 -3.03
CA ASN A 387 -0.86 -29.12 -2.86
C ASN A 387 -1.17 -28.10 -1.77
N GLU A 388 -0.47 -28.18 -0.64
CA GLU A 388 -0.60 -27.25 0.49
C GLU A 388 -0.24 -25.82 0.07
N ARG A 389 0.82 -25.68 -0.71
CA ARG A 389 1.18 -24.41 -1.35
C ARG A 389 0.03 -23.87 -2.18
N ASP A 390 -0.57 -24.68 -3.04
CA ASP A 390 -1.62 -24.21 -3.95
C ASP A 390 -2.89 -23.80 -3.19
N VAL A 391 -3.18 -24.48 -2.08
CA VAL A 391 -4.22 -24.08 -1.12
C VAL A 391 -3.87 -22.72 -0.47
N LEU A 392 -2.65 -22.56 0.03
CA LEU A 392 -2.19 -21.32 0.66
C LEU A 392 -2.14 -20.14 -0.33
N ARG A 393 -1.79 -20.36 -1.61
CA ARG A 393 -1.77 -19.32 -2.66
C ARG A 393 -3.16 -18.80 -3.00
N LYS A 394 -4.19 -19.65 -2.92
CA LYS A 394 -5.60 -19.27 -3.12
C LYS A 394 -6.18 -18.56 -1.90
N SER A 395 -5.53 -18.68 -0.75
CA SER A 395 -5.95 -18.02 0.47
C SER A 395 -5.55 -16.54 0.42
N ALA A 396 -6.48 -15.63 0.77
CA ALA A 396 -6.17 -14.20 1.01
C ALA A 396 -5.04 -14.00 2.04
N GLU A 397 -4.48 -12.78 2.14
CA GLU A 397 -3.48 -12.48 3.19
C GLU A 397 -4.10 -12.50 4.59
N CYS A 398 -3.30 -12.80 5.61
CA CYS A 398 -3.80 -12.86 6.98
C CYS A 398 -4.19 -11.48 7.53
N PRO A 399 -5.40 -11.30 8.10
CA PRO A 399 -5.81 -10.07 8.77
C PRO A 399 -5.17 -9.98 10.17
N ARG A 400 -3.90 -9.52 10.21
CA ARG A 400 -3.05 -9.50 11.43
C ARG A 400 -3.63 -8.74 12.63
N THR A 401 -4.61 -7.87 12.42
CA THR A 401 -5.31 -7.16 13.50
C THR A 401 -6.28 -8.06 14.28
N LYS A 402 -6.67 -9.22 13.71
CA LYS A 402 -7.69 -10.11 14.26
C LYS A 402 -7.17 -11.54 14.45
N ALA A 403 -6.39 -12.04 13.50
CA ALA A 403 -5.85 -13.38 13.51
C ALA A 403 -4.32 -13.37 13.63
N LEU A 404 -3.80 -14.28 14.46
CA LEU A 404 -2.38 -14.50 14.66
C LEU A 404 -1.90 -15.77 13.95
N ASN A 405 -2.79 -16.70 13.58
CA ASN A 405 -2.46 -17.91 12.83
C ASN A 405 -3.58 -18.30 11.82
N PHE A 406 -3.29 -19.29 10.96
CA PHE A 406 -4.20 -19.75 9.92
C PHE A 406 -5.54 -20.30 10.47
N TYR A 407 -5.53 -20.97 11.62
CA TYR A 407 -6.74 -21.51 12.25
C TYR A 407 -7.70 -20.40 12.70
N GLU A 408 -7.14 -19.38 13.35
CA GLU A 408 -7.88 -18.22 13.84
C GLU A 408 -8.50 -17.42 12.73
N ARG A 409 -7.80 -17.29 11.61
CA ARG A 409 -8.31 -16.60 10.44
C ARG A 409 -9.64 -17.19 9.98
N GLY A 410 -9.77 -18.51 9.93
CA GLY A 410 -11.03 -19.17 9.58
C GLY A 410 -12.15 -18.97 10.61
N ARG A 411 -11.82 -18.59 11.85
CA ARG A 411 -12.77 -18.41 12.97
C ARG A 411 -13.21 -16.98 13.17
N PHE A 412 -12.26 -16.05 13.14
CA PHE A 412 -12.52 -14.63 13.30
C PHE A 412 -12.95 -13.97 11.98
N GLY A 413 -12.69 -14.65 10.85
CA GLY A 413 -13.09 -14.27 9.50
C GLY A 413 -12.47 -12.95 9.02
N ASP A 414 -12.83 -12.58 7.78
CA ASP A 414 -12.65 -11.22 7.25
C ASP A 414 -13.80 -10.28 7.68
N GLY A 415 -14.67 -10.75 8.59
CA GLY A 415 -15.92 -10.10 8.98
C GLY A 415 -15.77 -8.88 9.90
N ASN A 416 -16.87 -8.16 10.08
CA ASN A 416 -16.98 -7.04 11.03
C ASN A 416 -16.74 -7.51 12.49
N ASP A 417 -16.46 -6.56 13.39
CA ASP A 417 -16.11 -6.87 14.79
C ASP A 417 -17.22 -7.62 15.55
N ALA A 418 -18.45 -7.59 15.05
CA ALA A 418 -19.58 -8.35 15.60
C ALA A 418 -19.43 -9.86 15.40
N ALA A 419 -18.95 -10.32 14.23
CA ALA A 419 -18.72 -11.74 13.97
C ALA A 419 -17.61 -12.29 14.87
N THR A 420 -16.49 -11.56 14.99
CA THR A 420 -15.41 -11.90 15.92
C THR A 420 -15.92 -11.96 17.36
N ARG A 421 -16.69 -10.96 17.81
CA ARG A 421 -17.26 -10.93 19.15
C ARG A 421 -18.19 -12.12 19.41
N LYS A 422 -19.05 -12.45 18.45
CA LYS A 422 -19.92 -13.63 18.52
C LYS A 422 -19.10 -14.92 18.70
N THR A 423 -18.04 -15.10 17.93
CA THR A 423 -17.15 -16.27 18.08
C THR A 423 -16.46 -16.31 19.45
N LEU A 424 -16.04 -15.16 19.97
CA LEU A 424 -15.47 -15.07 21.31
C LEU A 424 -16.48 -15.51 22.37
N ASP A 425 -17.65 -14.87 22.40
CA ASP A 425 -18.66 -15.06 23.45
C ASP A 425 -19.33 -16.44 23.39
N GLU A 426 -19.65 -16.94 22.20
CA GLU A 426 -20.41 -18.19 22.06
C GLU A 426 -19.51 -19.44 22.01
N THR A 427 -18.24 -19.29 21.63
CA THR A 427 -17.38 -20.47 21.39
C THR A 427 -16.12 -20.49 22.24
N ILE A 428 -15.35 -19.40 22.28
CA ILE A 428 -14.00 -19.42 22.87
C ILE A 428 -14.05 -19.20 24.38
N ILE A 429 -14.75 -18.16 24.84
CA ILE A 429 -14.84 -17.80 26.26
C ILE A 429 -15.42 -18.95 27.11
N PRO A 430 -16.55 -19.58 26.74
CA PRO A 430 -17.10 -20.69 27.53
C PRO A 430 -16.11 -21.86 27.67
N ARG A 431 -15.34 -22.14 26.63
CA ARG A 431 -14.32 -23.21 26.63
C ARG A 431 -13.07 -22.85 27.43
N LEU A 432 -12.70 -21.58 27.50
CA LEU A 432 -11.59 -21.14 28.33
C LEU A 432 -11.95 -21.12 29.82
N ASN A 433 -13.20 -20.78 30.14
CA ASN A 433 -13.72 -20.76 31.50
C ASN A 433 -14.00 -22.18 32.05
N SER A 434 -14.17 -23.20 31.19
CA SER A 434 -14.28 -24.59 31.66
C SER A 434 -12.99 -25.13 32.30
N ILE A 435 -11.85 -24.44 32.11
CA ILE A 435 -10.60 -24.74 32.79
C ILE A 435 -10.46 -23.84 34.01
N ALA A 436 -10.70 -24.40 35.19
CA ALA A 436 -10.45 -23.74 36.46
C ALA A 436 -8.94 -23.57 36.69
N ILE A 437 -8.48 -22.33 36.79
CA ILE A 437 -7.11 -21.97 37.15
C ILE A 437 -7.17 -21.25 38.49
N THR A 438 -6.46 -21.76 39.49
CA THR A 438 -6.45 -21.19 40.85
C THR A 438 -6.07 -19.72 40.82
N GLY A 439 -6.94 -18.86 41.38
CA GLY A 439 -6.71 -17.42 41.47
C GLY A 439 -7.04 -16.61 40.20
N LEU A 440 -7.66 -17.22 39.19
CA LEU A 440 -8.02 -16.54 37.95
C LEU A 440 -9.54 -16.58 37.71
N GLU A 441 -10.19 -15.42 37.83
CA GLU A 441 -11.62 -15.27 37.57
C GLU A 441 -12.00 -15.62 36.13
N ASP A 442 -13.25 -16.05 35.95
CA ASP A 442 -13.82 -16.32 34.64
C ASP A 442 -13.88 -15.06 33.78
N LEU A 443 -13.64 -15.23 32.49
CA LEU A 443 -13.81 -14.13 31.54
C LEU A 443 -15.29 -13.75 31.45
N PRO A 444 -15.63 -12.45 31.57
CA PRO A 444 -17.00 -12.00 31.37
C PRO A 444 -17.42 -12.11 29.90
N ALA A 445 -18.73 -12.21 29.65
CA ALA A 445 -19.28 -12.03 28.30
C ALA A 445 -18.92 -10.64 27.74
N GLY A 446 -18.57 -10.58 26.47
CA GLY A 446 -18.08 -9.36 25.81
C GLY A 446 -16.62 -9.04 26.09
N ALA A 447 -15.85 -9.95 26.70
CA ALA A 447 -14.42 -9.78 26.89
C ALA A 447 -13.71 -9.47 25.56
N THR A 448 -12.79 -8.52 25.60
CA THR A 448 -12.05 -8.09 24.41
C THR A 448 -11.06 -9.16 23.97
N LEU A 449 -10.72 -9.19 22.67
CA LEU A 449 -9.74 -10.14 22.15
C LEU A 449 -8.41 -10.13 22.94
N PRO A 450 -7.79 -8.98 23.28
CA PRO A 450 -6.57 -8.97 24.10
C PRO A 450 -6.71 -9.65 25.48
N LEU A 451 -7.86 -9.50 26.14
CA LEU A 451 -8.12 -10.16 27.41
C LEU A 451 -8.27 -11.67 27.22
N VAL A 452 -8.98 -12.09 26.17
CA VAL A 452 -9.10 -13.51 25.79
C VAL A 452 -7.73 -14.12 25.47
N ARG A 453 -6.85 -13.41 24.77
CA ARG A 453 -5.45 -13.83 24.49
C ARG A 453 -4.66 -14.11 25.76
N THR A 454 -4.79 -13.22 26.74
CA THR A 454 -4.15 -13.40 28.05
C THR A 454 -4.64 -14.67 28.73
N ARG A 455 -5.95 -14.94 28.69
CA ARG A 455 -6.52 -16.20 29.23
C ARG A 455 -6.05 -17.43 28.44
N ILE A 456 -5.99 -17.37 27.11
CA ILE A 456 -5.48 -18.46 26.27
C ILE A 456 -4.07 -18.87 26.71
N LYS A 457 -3.18 -17.89 26.91
CA LYS A 457 -1.81 -18.13 27.37
C LYS A 457 -1.76 -18.86 28.70
N LEU A 458 -2.60 -18.45 29.66
CA LEU A 458 -2.69 -19.06 30.99
C LEU A 458 -3.25 -20.48 30.92
N VAL A 459 -4.33 -20.69 30.17
CA VAL A 459 -4.95 -22.02 29.96
C VAL A 459 -3.96 -22.97 29.28
N ARG A 460 -3.29 -22.53 28.22
CA ARG A 460 -2.26 -23.32 27.53
C ARG A 460 -1.13 -23.69 28.50
N GLY A 461 -0.63 -22.73 29.29
CA GLY A 461 0.39 -22.98 30.30
C GLY A 461 -0.02 -24.03 31.33
N ALA A 462 -1.26 -23.95 31.85
CA ALA A 462 -1.79 -24.94 32.79
C ALA A 462 -1.94 -26.33 32.14
N MET A 463 -2.40 -26.41 30.89
CA MET A 463 -2.55 -27.68 30.18
C MET A 463 -1.21 -28.34 29.85
N LEU A 464 -0.16 -27.56 29.58
CA LEU A 464 1.19 -28.09 29.37
C LEU A 464 1.82 -28.67 30.64
N GLN A 465 1.33 -28.33 31.84
CA GLN A 465 1.75 -28.95 33.09
C GLN A 465 1.11 -30.33 33.30
N ASP A 466 -0.02 -30.61 32.65
CA ASP A 466 -0.65 -31.92 32.64
C ASP A 466 -0.01 -32.81 31.57
N THR A 467 0.82 -33.76 32.01
CA THR A 467 1.57 -34.66 31.10
C THR A 467 0.69 -35.52 30.18
N THR A 468 -0.60 -35.68 30.50
CA THR A 468 -1.55 -36.40 29.63
C THR A 468 -2.04 -35.52 28.50
N LEU A 469 -2.36 -34.25 28.79
CA LEU A 469 -2.84 -33.27 27.81
C LEU A 469 -1.70 -32.71 26.97
N ALA A 470 -0.53 -32.50 27.55
CA ALA A 470 0.62 -31.90 26.88
C ALA A 470 1.08 -32.68 25.63
N LYS A 471 0.83 -34.00 25.57
CA LYS A 471 1.17 -34.86 24.42
C LYS A 471 0.32 -34.58 23.19
N ASP A 472 -0.92 -34.13 23.39
CA ASP A 472 -1.87 -33.81 22.33
C ASP A 472 -1.76 -32.35 21.88
N MET A 473 -0.93 -31.54 22.54
CA MET A 473 -0.75 -30.12 22.23
C MET A 473 0.41 -29.90 21.26
N ILE A 474 0.21 -28.98 20.32
CA ILE A 474 1.28 -28.50 19.45
C ILE A 474 2.27 -27.72 20.33
N GLN A 475 3.55 -28.10 20.24
CA GLN A 475 4.63 -27.40 20.92
C GLN A 475 4.87 -26.06 20.22
N LEU A 476 4.41 -24.97 20.84
CA LEU A 476 4.54 -23.63 20.30
C LEU A 476 5.70 -22.87 20.97
N PRO A 477 6.41 -22.01 20.22
CA PRO A 477 7.29 -21.01 20.81
C PRO A 477 6.54 -20.14 21.83
N ALA A 478 7.25 -19.65 22.86
CA ALA A 478 6.65 -18.81 23.90
C ALA A 478 5.94 -17.55 23.35
N SER A 479 6.43 -17.03 22.22
CA SER A 479 5.85 -15.89 21.49
C SER A 479 4.46 -16.17 20.88
N MET A 480 4.06 -17.44 20.78
CA MET A 480 2.77 -17.87 20.22
C MET A 480 1.83 -18.46 21.29
N SER A 481 2.20 -18.36 22.56
CA SER A 481 1.46 -19.00 23.66
C SER A 481 0.04 -18.45 23.86
N ASP A 482 -0.22 -17.23 23.42
CA ASP A 482 -1.52 -16.53 23.47
C ASP A 482 -2.43 -16.83 22.26
N GLN A 483 -2.03 -17.77 21.39
CA GLN A 483 -2.75 -18.11 20.19
C GLN A 483 -3.79 -19.22 20.41
N TRP A 484 -4.96 -19.06 19.80
CA TRP A 484 -6.00 -20.07 19.70
C TRP A 484 -5.66 -21.01 18.53
N THR A 485 -5.45 -22.29 18.81
CA THR A 485 -4.98 -23.27 17.83
C THR A 485 -5.92 -24.48 17.78
N PRO A 486 -5.90 -25.30 16.71
CA PRO A 486 -6.84 -26.40 16.54
C PRO A 486 -6.76 -27.46 17.65
N ASP A 487 -5.55 -27.79 18.11
CA ASP A 487 -5.28 -28.71 19.22
C ASP A 487 -5.89 -28.21 20.53
N LEU A 488 -5.66 -26.94 20.89
CA LEU A 488 -6.24 -26.34 22.09
C LEU A 488 -7.77 -26.36 22.01
N ALA A 489 -8.33 -25.95 20.87
CA ALA A 489 -9.77 -25.93 20.67
C ALA A 489 -10.42 -27.33 20.74
N GLN A 490 -9.70 -28.37 20.29
CA GLN A 490 -10.15 -29.75 20.33
C GLN A 490 -10.09 -30.32 21.75
N LEU A 491 -9.00 -30.08 22.48
CA LEU A 491 -8.86 -30.54 23.87
C LEU A 491 -9.90 -29.91 24.79
N LEU A 492 -10.16 -28.60 24.63
CA LEU A 492 -11.20 -27.89 25.37
C LEU A 492 -12.62 -28.27 24.98
N LYS A 493 -12.82 -29.02 23.88
CA LYS A 493 -14.12 -29.60 23.52
C LYS A 493 -14.35 -30.96 24.20
N ARG A 494 -13.29 -31.67 24.58
CA ARG A 494 -13.36 -32.99 25.21
C ARG A 494 -13.60 -32.91 26.72
N LYS A 495 -13.20 -31.80 27.34
CA LYS A 495 -13.55 -31.42 28.72
C LYS A 495 -14.87 -30.67 28.72
#